data_AF-A0A836CPU0-F1
#
_entry.id   AF-A0A836CPU0-F1
#
_cell.length_a   1.000
_cell.length_b   1.000
_cell.length_c   1.000
_cell.angle_alpha   90.00
_cell.angle_beta   90.00
_cell.angle_gamma   90.00
#
_symmetry.space_group_name_H-M   'P 1'
#
loop_
_entity.id
_entity.type
_entity.pdbx_description
1 polymer ?
#
loop_
_entity_poly.entity_id
_entity_poly.type
_entity_poly.pdbx_seq_one_letter_code
_entity_poly.pdbx_strand_id
1 'polypeptide(L)'
;MLRPKEQHRCPGATSLQRRGHNHIKSYEKEKGSLPGVKKALGKYGPTSAEDTTESGATGGKDGDDGDLFGSDEEGESEEARRLREECLAQHESKKAKIPALVAKSSLLLDGKRSLMAQLGAVVAVAASFFCASLFSAVHKIEEGHIGVYYRGGALLTSTSGPGFHLMLPFITSYKSVQTTLQTDEVKNVPCGTSGGVMIYFDRIEVVNFLVPHAVYDIVKNYTADYDKALIFNKIHHELNQFCSVHTLQEVYIELFDQIDENLKLALQQDLTSMAPGLVIQAVRVTKPNIPEAIRRNYELMESEKTKLLIAAQKQKVVEKEAETERKKALIEAEKVAQVAEITFGQKVMEKETEKRISEIEDAAFLAREKAKADAECYTAMKIAEANKLKLTPEYLQLMKYKAIASNSKIYFGKDIPNMFMDSAGGVGKQFEGLADKLSFGLEDEPMEADSEN
;
A
#
# COMPACT_ATOMS: atom_id res chain seq x y z
N MET A 1 -24.49 -26.91 -10.91
CA MET A 1 -24.07 -25.53 -10.58
C MET A 1 -22.93 -25.13 -11.50
N LEU A 2 -23.09 -24.03 -12.24
CA LEU A 2 -22.06 -23.06 -12.69
C LEU A 2 -22.60 -22.30 -13.91
N ARG A 3 -22.92 -21.01 -13.72
CA ARG A 3 -23.31 -20.04 -14.75
C ARG A 3 -22.06 -19.30 -15.28
N PRO A 4 -21.98 -18.92 -16.56
CA PRO A 4 -20.96 -18.00 -17.06
C PRO A 4 -21.35 -16.52 -16.84
N LYS A 5 -20.33 -15.68 -16.68
CA LYS A 5 -20.33 -14.28 -16.25
C LYS A 5 -20.77 -13.31 -17.36
N GLU A 6 -21.64 -12.36 -17.01
CA GLU A 6 -21.86 -11.11 -17.75
C GLU A 6 -20.70 -10.13 -17.52
N GLN A 7 -20.21 -9.51 -18.60
CA GLN A 7 -19.29 -8.38 -18.56
C GLN A 7 -20.08 -7.07 -18.68
N HIS A 8 -20.02 -6.24 -17.65
CA HIS A 8 -20.54 -4.87 -17.65
C HIS A 8 -19.77 -3.99 -18.65
N ARG A 9 -20.51 -3.30 -19.54
CA ARG A 9 -20.01 -2.28 -20.48
C ARG A 9 -20.08 -0.90 -19.82
N CYS A 10 -18.94 -0.22 -19.65
CA CYS A 10 -18.84 1.12 -19.06
C CYS A 10 -19.35 2.22 -20.02
N PRO A 11 -20.08 3.27 -19.55
CA PRO A 11 -20.73 4.29 -20.38
C PRO A 11 -19.87 5.52 -20.69
N GLY A 12 -18.54 5.38 -20.86
CA GLY A 12 -17.59 6.51 -20.90
C GLY A 12 -16.98 6.88 -22.26
N ALA A 13 -17.13 6.06 -23.31
CA ALA A 13 -16.37 6.23 -24.55
C ALA A 13 -16.95 7.29 -25.52
N THR A 14 -18.24 7.62 -25.42
CA THR A 14 -18.92 8.54 -26.36
C THR A 14 -18.74 10.02 -26.01
N SER A 15 -18.38 10.36 -24.78
CA SER A 15 -18.24 11.74 -24.31
C SER A 15 -16.92 12.38 -24.74
N LEU A 16 -15.81 11.63 -24.73
CA LEU A 16 -14.48 12.10 -25.15
C LEU A 16 -14.43 12.40 -26.65
N GLN A 17 -15.02 11.54 -27.49
CA GLN A 17 -15.08 11.75 -28.94
C GLN A 17 -15.88 13.00 -29.32
N ARG A 18 -17.02 13.25 -28.62
CA ARG A 18 -17.81 14.47 -28.79
C ARG A 18 -17.08 15.72 -28.31
N ARG A 19 -16.34 15.63 -27.21
CA ARG A 19 -15.53 16.75 -26.69
C ARG A 19 -14.43 17.13 -27.68
N GLY A 20 -13.72 16.13 -28.24
CA GLY A 20 -12.71 16.35 -29.27
C GLY A 20 -13.30 16.97 -30.54
N HIS A 21 -14.45 16.49 -30.99
CA HIS A 21 -15.12 17.04 -32.18
C HIS A 21 -15.58 18.49 -31.98
N ASN A 22 -16.15 18.82 -30.81
CA ASN A 22 -16.55 20.20 -30.48
C ASN A 22 -15.35 21.14 -30.31
N HIS A 23 -14.24 20.64 -29.77
CA HIS A 23 -12.99 21.39 -29.64
C HIS A 23 -12.34 21.63 -31.01
N ILE A 24 -12.44 20.70 -31.97
CA ILE A 24 -11.93 20.93 -33.34
C ILE A 24 -12.81 21.93 -34.11
N LYS A 25 -14.14 21.86 -33.93
CA LYS A 25 -15.09 22.81 -34.53
C LYS A 25 -14.91 24.25 -34.04
N SER A 26 -14.47 24.48 -32.80
CA SER A 26 -14.26 25.85 -32.31
C SER A 26 -13.15 26.59 -33.06
N TYR A 27 -12.15 25.89 -33.61
CA TYR A 27 -11.05 26.49 -34.38
C TYR A 27 -11.31 26.60 -35.89
N GLU A 28 -12.47 26.15 -36.37
CA GLU A 28 -12.80 26.16 -37.81
C GLU A 28 -12.84 27.59 -38.38
N LYS A 29 -13.24 28.58 -37.56
CA LYS A 29 -13.25 30.01 -37.93
C LYS A 29 -11.87 30.67 -37.89
N GLU A 30 -10.95 30.16 -37.07
CA GLU A 30 -9.59 30.71 -36.91
C GLU A 30 -8.59 30.11 -37.91
N LYS A 31 -8.95 29.00 -38.56
CA LYS A 31 -8.13 28.25 -39.53
C LYS A 31 -7.60 29.09 -40.70
N GLY A 32 -8.33 30.15 -41.08
CA GLY A 32 -7.94 31.08 -42.15
C GLY A 32 -6.93 32.16 -41.72
N SER A 33 -6.75 32.39 -40.42
CA SER A 33 -5.83 33.42 -39.88
C SER A 33 -4.47 32.86 -39.44
N LEU A 34 -4.31 31.53 -39.47
CA LEU A 34 -3.10 30.86 -39.01
C LEU A 34 -1.96 31.06 -40.02
N PRO A 35 -0.81 31.63 -39.64
CA PRO A 35 0.34 31.79 -40.52
C PRO A 35 0.98 30.42 -40.77
N GLY A 36 0.75 29.83 -41.95
CA GLY A 36 1.28 28.52 -42.33
C GLY A 36 1.73 28.49 -43.79
N VAL A 37 3.02 28.23 -44.02
CA VAL A 37 3.58 27.99 -45.36
C VAL A 37 3.25 26.56 -45.78
N LYS A 38 2.52 26.39 -46.90
CA LYS A 38 2.22 25.08 -47.49
C LYS A 38 3.51 24.39 -47.92
N LYS A 39 3.96 23.36 -47.21
CA LYS A 39 5.10 22.51 -47.58
C LYS A 39 4.60 21.08 -47.77
N ALA A 40 5.27 20.34 -48.67
CA ALA A 40 4.97 18.94 -48.95
C ALA A 40 5.03 18.07 -47.70
N LEU A 41 4.15 17.06 -47.65
CA LEU A 41 3.87 16.22 -46.48
C LEU A 41 5.12 15.53 -45.89
N GLY A 42 6.15 15.27 -46.71
CA GLY A 42 7.40 14.61 -46.30
C GLY A 42 8.34 15.42 -45.40
N LYS A 43 8.03 16.68 -45.07
CA LYS A 43 8.80 17.48 -44.09
C LYS A 43 8.23 17.45 -42.66
N TYR A 44 7.09 16.80 -42.44
CA TYR A 44 6.49 16.66 -41.12
C TYR A 44 6.32 15.18 -40.79
N GLY A 45 7.40 14.56 -40.30
CA GLY A 45 7.40 13.17 -39.82
C GLY A 45 8.70 12.44 -40.11
N PRO A 46 9.04 11.38 -39.35
CA PRO A 46 10.31 10.68 -39.50
C PRO A 46 10.38 9.92 -40.84
N THR A 47 11.58 9.91 -41.42
CA THR A 47 11.93 9.29 -42.70
C THR A 47 11.69 7.78 -42.68
N SER A 48 10.60 7.29 -43.29
CA SER A 48 10.46 5.97 -43.94
C SER A 48 9.04 5.78 -44.49
N ALA A 49 8.83 6.08 -45.77
CA ALA A 49 7.90 5.38 -46.68
C ALA A 49 7.98 6.05 -48.07
N GLU A 50 8.21 5.23 -49.08
CA GLU A 50 8.48 5.63 -50.47
C GLU A 50 7.24 6.11 -51.22
N ASP A 51 7.53 6.92 -52.23
CA ASP A 51 6.63 7.69 -53.10
C ASP A 51 6.48 6.96 -54.45
N THR A 52 5.27 6.91 -55.02
CA THR A 52 5.08 6.46 -56.41
C THR A 52 4.40 7.54 -57.25
N THR A 53 5.15 7.91 -58.29
CA THR A 53 4.75 8.37 -59.64
C THR A 53 4.36 9.84 -59.87
N GLU A 54 5.40 10.58 -60.30
CA GLU A 54 5.55 11.33 -61.56
C GLU A 54 4.58 12.46 -61.99
N SER A 55 5.12 13.68 -61.87
CA SER A 55 5.29 14.78 -62.86
C SER A 55 4.24 15.05 -63.96
N GLY A 56 3.78 16.31 -64.03
CA GLY A 56 3.22 16.90 -65.25
C GLY A 56 2.72 18.34 -65.04
N ALA A 57 3.32 19.31 -65.74
CA ALA A 57 3.19 20.74 -65.52
C ALA A 57 2.10 21.45 -66.35
N THR A 58 1.88 22.72 -65.99
CA THR A 58 1.33 23.86 -66.76
C THR A 58 -0.18 23.96 -67.03
N GLY A 59 -0.80 24.95 -66.36
CA GLY A 59 -1.39 26.13 -67.02
C GLY A 59 -2.85 26.07 -67.49
N GLY A 60 -3.68 26.97 -66.95
CA GLY A 60 -4.80 27.57 -67.68
C GLY A 60 -6.22 27.23 -67.20
N LYS A 61 -6.83 28.22 -66.53
CA LYS A 61 -8.21 28.72 -66.62
C LYS A 61 -9.40 27.79 -66.95
N ASP A 62 -10.45 28.05 -66.18
CA ASP A 62 -11.90 28.02 -66.45
C ASP A 62 -12.71 26.78 -66.01
N GLY A 63 -13.74 27.09 -65.21
CA GLY A 63 -15.07 26.46 -65.00
C GLY A 63 -15.26 24.95 -65.05
N ASP A 64 -15.83 24.37 -63.99
CA ASP A 64 -17.23 23.90 -64.02
C ASP A 64 -17.72 23.51 -62.61
N ASP A 65 -18.97 23.85 -62.32
CA ASP A 65 -19.69 23.51 -61.09
C ASP A 65 -20.28 22.09 -61.26
N GLY A 66 -19.67 21.08 -60.63
CA GLY A 66 -20.11 19.69 -60.67
C GLY A 66 -20.88 19.26 -59.41
N ASP A 67 -22.20 19.41 -59.44
CA ASP A 67 -23.13 18.93 -58.40
C ASP A 67 -23.31 17.40 -58.53
N LEU A 68 -22.84 16.69 -57.50
CA LEU A 68 -22.58 15.25 -57.48
C LEU A 68 -23.65 14.51 -56.67
N PHE A 69 -24.91 14.56 -57.11
CA PHE A 69 -25.95 13.66 -56.61
C PHE A 69 -26.80 13.13 -57.77
N GLY A 70 -26.35 12.01 -58.33
CA GLY A 70 -27.13 11.20 -59.27
C GLY A 70 -26.87 9.73 -59.02
N SER A 71 -27.76 9.08 -58.26
CA SER A 71 -27.98 7.63 -58.24
C SER A 71 -29.35 7.38 -57.62
N ASP A 72 -30.38 7.14 -58.44
CA ASP A 72 -30.94 5.78 -58.61
C ASP A 72 -32.17 5.76 -59.56
N GLU A 73 -31.97 4.99 -60.62
CA GLU A 73 -32.80 4.13 -61.48
C GLU A 73 -34.35 4.21 -61.59
N GLU A 74 -34.78 4.28 -62.88
CA GLU A 74 -35.86 3.54 -63.58
C GLU A 74 -37.36 3.86 -63.32
N GLY A 75 -38.07 4.28 -64.39
CA GLY A 75 -39.54 4.32 -64.48
C GLY A 75 -40.12 5.44 -65.35
N GLU A 76 -40.59 5.08 -66.55
CA GLU A 76 -41.09 5.94 -67.64
C GLU A 76 -42.21 6.95 -67.29
N SER A 77 -42.17 8.12 -67.94
CA SER A 77 -43.34 8.63 -68.69
C SER A 77 -42.91 9.75 -69.66
N GLU A 78 -43.13 9.53 -70.97
CA GLU A 78 -42.98 10.55 -72.01
C GLU A 78 -43.91 11.77 -71.79
N GLU A 79 -44.91 11.63 -70.92
CA GLU A 79 -45.83 12.70 -70.53
C GLU A 79 -45.18 13.76 -69.64
N ALA A 80 -44.23 13.39 -68.77
CA ALA A 80 -43.58 14.34 -67.86
C ALA A 80 -42.64 15.32 -68.59
N ARG A 81 -42.06 14.92 -69.73
CA ARG A 81 -41.27 15.81 -70.59
C ARG A 81 -42.15 16.78 -71.37
N ARG A 82 -43.30 16.33 -71.88
CA ARG A 82 -44.27 17.19 -72.57
C ARG A 82 -44.88 18.24 -71.63
N LEU A 83 -45.23 17.87 -70.41
CA LEU A 83 -45.74 18.82 -69.40
C LEU A 83 -44.70 19.89 -69.03
N ARG A 84 -43.41 19.55 -68.99
CA ARG A 84 -42.33 20.51 -68.70
C ARG A 84 -42.11 21.47 -69.86
N GLU A 85 -42.11 20.99 -71.11
CA GLU A 85 -42.00 21.85 -72.29
C GLU A 85 -43.23 22.75 -72.46
N GLU A 86 -44.43 22.22 -72.19
CA GLU A 86 -45.67 23.00 -72.21
C GLU A 86 -45.71 24.05 -71.08
N CYS A 87 -45.19 23.74 -69.88
CA CYS A 87 -45.02 24.72 -68.80
C CYS A 87 -44.00 25.81 -69.12
N LEU A 88 -42.89 25.47 -69.78
CA LEU A 88 -41.87 26.43 -70.19
C LEU A 88 -42.39 27.36 -71.29
N ALA A 89 -43.12 26.84 -72.28
CA ALA A 89 -43.78 27.64 -73.31
C ALA A 89 -44.90 28.54 -72.74
N GLN A 90 -45.63 28.06 -71.72
CA GLN A 90 -46.59 28.89 -70.96
C GLN A 90 -45.89 29.97 -70.13
N HIS A 91 -44.66 29.74 -69.67
CA HIS A 91 -43.89 30.73 -68.92
C HIS A 91 -43.26 31.79 -69.84
N GLU A 92 -42.84 31.41 -71.06
CA GLU A 92 -42.33 32.33 -72.08
C GLU A 92 -43.44 33.19 -72.70
N SER A 93 -44.61 32.61 -73.00
CA SER A 93 -45.77 33.36 -73.49
C SER A 93 -46.39 34.28 -72.43
N LYS A 94 -46.22 33.98 -71.13
CA LYS A 94 -46.59 34.87 -70.01
C LYS A 94 -45.58 35.98 -69.76
N LYS A 95 -44.29 35.80 -70.09
CA LYS A 95 -43.28 36.88 -70.04
C LYS A 95 -43.36 37.84 -71.24
N ALA A 96 -43.90 37.40 -72.38
CA ALA A 96 -43.99 38.19 -73.60
C ALA A 96 -45.26 39.06 -73.75
N LYS A 97 -46.25 38.97 -72.84
CA LYS A 97 -47.47 39.80 -72.86
C LYS A 97 -47.62 40.63 -71.58
N ILE A 98 -46.78 41.65 -71.43
CA ILE A 98 -47.18 42.88 -70.74
C ILE A 98 -46.79 44.04 -71.67
N PRO A 99 -47.75 44.68 -72.36
CA PRO A 99 -47.44 45.84 -73.17
C PRO A 99 -47.11 47.03 -72.26
N ALA A 100 -45.99 47.70 -72.56
CA ALA A 100 -45.74 49.06 -72.09
C ALA A 100 -46.83 49.97 -72.65
N LEU A 101 -47.71 50.47 -71.77
CA LEU A 101 -48.69 51.49 -72.11
C LEU A 101 -48.43 52.76 -71.30
N VAL A 102 -48.31 53.83 -72.07
CA VAL A 102 -47.91 55.19 -71.70
C VAL A 102 -49.03 55.90 -70.94
N ALA A 103 -48.61 56.54 -69.85
CA ALA A 103 -49.19 57.62 -69.05
C ALA A 103 -50.58 58.19 -69.42
N LYS A 104 -51.45 58.31 -68.40
CA LYS A 104 -52.04 59.58 -67.95
C LYS A 104 -52.69 59.48 -66.56
N SER A 105 -52.29 60.43 -65.70
CA SER A 105 -52.95 60.97 -64.50
C SER A 105 -53.36 60.00 -63.36
N SER A 106 -52.44 59.78 -62.41
CA SER A 106 -52.76 59.65 -60.97
C SER A 106 -51.57 60.09 -60.08
N LEU A 107 -50.98 61.24 -60.41
CA LEU A 107 -49.85 61.87 -59.71
C LEU A 107 -50.16 62.45 -58.30
N LEU A 108 -51.23 62.00 -57.64
CA LEU A 108 -51.62 62.44 -56.29
C LEU A 108 -51.61 61.35 -55.21
N LEU A 109 -51.43 60.06 -55.57
CA LEU A 109 -51.31 58.98 -54.58
C LEU A 109 -49.87 58.47 -54.36
N ASP A 110 -48.94 58.76 -55.27
CA ASP A 110 -47.58 58.19 -55.21
C ASP A 110 -46.64 58.94 -54.26
N GLY A 111 -46.86 60.25 -54.08
CA GLY A 111 -46.15 61.04 -53.06
C GLY A 111 -46.47 60.59 -51.62
N LYS A 112 -47.70 60.10 -51.37
CA LYS A 112 -48.11 59.59 -50.05
C LYS A 112 -47.60 58.18 -49.79
N ARG A 113 -47.54 57.30 -50.79
CA ARG A 113 -47.06 55.91 -50.63
C ARG A 113 -45.55 55.83 -50.39
N SER A 114 -44.76 56.65 -51.09
CA SER A 114 -43.31 56.74 -50.86
C SER A 114 -42.98 57.32 -49.48
N LEU A 115 -43.68 58.39 -49.06
CA LEU A 115 -43.53 58.96 -47.72
C LEU A 115 -43.95 57.98 -46.62
N MET A 116 -45.05 57.24 -46.80
CA MET A 116 -45.52 56.23 -45.84
C MET A 116 -44.60 55.00 -45.76
N ALA A 117 -43.97 54.58 -46.86
CA ALA A 117 -43.00 53.50 -46.87
C ALA A 117 -41.68 53.91 -46.18
N GLN A 118 -41.21 55.14 -46.38
CA GLN A 118 -40.04 55.67 -45.67
C GLN A 118 -40.34 55.93 -44.18
N LEU A 119 -41.52 56.46 -43.84
CA LEU A 119 -41.96 56.56 -42.43
C LEU A 119 -42.07 55.17 -41.79
N GLY A 120 -42.61 54.18 -42.51
CA GLY A 120 -42.73 52.80 -42.03
C GLY A 120 -41.37 52.17 -41.74
N ALA A 121 -40.36 52.41 -42.58
CA ALA A 121 -39.00 51.94 -42.35
C ALA A 121 -38.32 52.64 -41.16
N VAL A 122 -38.49 53.96 -41.02
CA VAL A 122 -37.96 54.72 -39.87
C VAL A 122 -38.63 54.30 -38.57
N VAL A 123 -39.95 54.06 -38.58
CA VAL A 123 -40.69 53.57 -37.42
C VAL A 123 -40.30 52.13 -37.08
N ALA A 124 -40.07 51.27 -38.06
CA ALA A 124 -39.61 49.90 -37.83
C ALA A 124 -38.19 49.86 -37.22
N VAL A 125 -37.29 50.74 -37.67
CA VAL A 125 -35.94 50.88 -37.10
C VAL A 125 -36.00 51.51 -35.70
N ALA A 126 -36.85 52.52 -35.48
CA ALA A 126 -37.04 53.11 -34.16
C ALA A 126 -37.67 52.11 -33.18
N ALA A 127 -38.64 51.30 -33.62
CA ALA A 127 -39.27 50.26 -32.83
C ALA A 127 -38.30 49.12 -32.51
N SER A 128 -37.46 48.69 -33.46
CA SER A 128 -36.45 47.66 -33.20
C SER A 128 -35.36 48.16 -32.25
N PHE A 129 -34.94 49.42 -32.36
CA PHE A 129 -34.01 50.06 -31.44
C PHE A 129 -34.61 50.24 -30.03
N PHE A 130 -35.90 50.60 -29.95
CA PHE A 130 -36.63 50.69 -28.68
C PHE A 130 -36.83 49.32 -28.02
N CYS A 131 -37.18 48.29 -28.79
CA CYS A 131 -37.24 46.92 -28.27
C CYS A 131 -35.87 46.44 -27.78
N ALA A 132 -34.79 46.71 -28.53
CA ALA A 132 -33.43 46.35 -28.13
C ALA A 132 -32.97 47.08 -26.85
N SER A 133 -33.35 48.34 -26.66
CA SER A 133 -33.05 49.10 -25.44
C SER A 133 -33.83 48.57 -24.23
N LEU A 134 -35.08 48.13 -24.41
CA LEU A 134 -35.87 47.47 -23.36
C LEU A 134 -35.31 46.09 -22.97
N PHE A 135 -34.83 45.30 -23.93
CA PHE A 135 -34.15 44.04 -23.63
C PHE A 135 -32.83 44.26 -22.89
N SER A 136 -32.10 45.33 -23.23
CA SER A 136 -30.87 45.71 -22.53
C SER A 136 -31.12 46.28 -21.12
N ALA A 137 -32.34 46.70 -20.82
CA ALA A 137 -32.71 47.22 -19.51
C ALA A 137 -32.90 46.09 -18.47
N VAL A 138 -33.23 44.87 -18.90
CA VAL A 138 -33.42 43.74 -17.99
C VAL A 138 -32.13 42.96 -17.87
N HIS A 139 -31.61 42.81 -16.66
CA HIS A 139 -30.51 41.89 -16.37
C HIS A 139 -30.89 40.93 -15.26
N LYS A 140 -30.21 39.79 -15.22
CA LYS A 140 -30.40 38.75 -14.22
C LYS A 140 -29.20 38.74 -13.29
N ILE A 141 -29.45 38.73 -11.99
CA ILE A 141 -28.47 38.45 -10.95
C ILE A 141 -28.66 37.00 -10.53
N GLU A 142 -27.57 36.23 -10.59
CA GLU A 142 -27.57 34.83 -10.17
C GLU A 142 -27.68 34.70 -8.65
N GLU A 143 -28.16 33.54 -8.19
CA GLU A 143 -28.18 33.26 -6.75
C GLU A 143 -26.76 33.30 -6.17
N GLY A 144 -26.67 33.71 -4.90
CA GLY A 144 -25.39 33.91 -4.23
C GLY A 144 -24.66 35.21 -4.59
N HIS A 145 -25.20 36.02 -5.51
CA HIS A 145 -24.67 37.32 -5.86
C HIS A 145 -25.59 38.46 -5.42
N ILE A 146 -24.99 39.59 -5.11
CA ILE A 146 -25.68 40.85 -4.83
C ILE A 146 -25.27 41.87 -5.88
N GLY A 147 -26.26 42.51 -6.49
CA GLY A 147 -26.06 43.54 -7.48
C GLY A 147 -25.86 44.90 -6.83
N VAL A 148 -24.77 45.55 -7.19
CA VAL A 148 -24.49 46.93 -6.79
C VAL A 148 -24.51 47.81 -8.04
N TYR A 149 -25.26 48.90 -7.99
CA TYR A 149 -25.50 49.78 -9.13
C TYR A 149 -24.69 51.06 -9.03
N TYR A 150 -24.20 51.51 -10.17
CA TYR A 150 -23.53 52.79 -10.36
C TYR A 150 -24.36 53.63 -11.31
N ARG A 151 -24.74 54.84 -10.91
CA ARG A 151 -25.45 55.80 -11.75
C ARG A 151 -24.53 56.96 -12.06
N GLY A 152 -24.11 57.10 -13.32
CA GLY A 152 -23.16 58.15 -13.72
C GLY A 152 -21.85 58.13 -12.91
N GLY A 153 -21.40 56.94 -12.47
CA GLY A 153 -20.20 56.75 -11.66
C GLY A 153 -20.42 56.78 -10.14
N ALA A 154 -21.58 57.22 -9.65
CA ALA A 154 -21.90 57.22 -8.22
C ALA A 154 -22.57 55.91 -7.79
N LEU A 155 -22.14 55.35 -6.65
CA LEU A 155 -22.70 54.13 -6.07
C LEU A 155 -24.11 54.37 -5.50
N LEU A 156 -25.10 53.58 -5.91
CA LEU A 156 -26.44 53.61 -5.33
C LEU A 156 -26.45 52.94 -3.95
N THR A 157 -27.18 53.51 -3.00
CA THR A 157 -27.31 53.00 -1.63
C THR A 157 -28.11 51.71 -1.52
N SER A 158 -28.98 51.43 -2.50
CA SER A 158 -29.77 50.22 -2.55
C SER A 158 -29.02 49.10 -3.27
N THR A 159 -28.73 48.01 -2.56
CA THR A 159 -28.25 46.75 -3.13
C THR A 159 -29.43 45.88 -3.53
N SER A 160 -29.36 45.25 -4.71
CA SER A 160 -30.39 44.31 -5.16
C SER A 160 -29.97 42.86 -4.90
N GLY A 161 -30.91 42.05 -4.40
CA GLY A 161 -30.74 40.61 -4.25
C GLY A 161 -30.81 39.84 -5.58
N PRO A 162 -30.75 38.50 -5.56
CA PRO A 162 -30.84 37.69 -6.77
C PRO A 162 -32.21 37.82 -7.46
N GLY A 163 -32.23 37.70 -8.78
CA GLY A 163 -33.45 37.82 -9.59
C GLY A 163 -33.29 38.73 -10.81
N PHE A 164 -34.43 39.04 -11.44
CA PHE A 164 -34.48 39.98 -12.57
C PHE A 164 -34.62 41.41 -12.07
N HIS A 165 -33.70 42.27 -12.50
CA HIS A 165 -33.69 43.69 -12.15
C HIS A 165 -33.65 44.56 -13.40
N LEU A 166 -34.29 45.72 -13.30
CA LEU A 166 -34.37 46.68 -14.39
C LEU A 166 -33.36 47.79 -14.16
N MET A 167 -32.40 47.92 -15.07
CA MET A 167 -31.41 48.99 -15.13
C MET A 167 -31.73 49.94 -16.28
N LEU A 168 -31.39 51.22 -16.12
CA LEU A 168 -31.54 52.21 -17.17
C LEU A 168 -30.37 52.05 -18.16
N PRO A 169 -30.62 51.71 -19.43
CA PRO A 169 -29.55 51.60 -20.41
C PRO A 169 -28.79 52.93 -20.51
N PHE A 170 -27.48 52.86 -20.72
CA PHE A 170 -26.52 53.97 -20.85
C PHE A 170 -26.14 54.76 -19.58
N ILE A 171 -27.03 54.89 -18.59
CA ILE A 171 -26.76 55.72 -17.39
C ILE A 171 -26.32 54.86 -16.20
N THR A 172 -26.90 53.66 -16.06
CA THR A 172 -26.60 52.77 -14.94
C THR A 172 -25.76 51.58 -15.40
N SER A 173 -24.66 51.33 -14.68
CA SER A 173 -23.92 50.07 -14.75
C SER A 173 -24.12 49.29 -13.47
N TYR A 174 -24.02 47.96 -13.53
CA TYR A 174 -24.07 47.11 -12.34
C TYR A 174 -22.82 46.27 -12.26
N LYS A 175 -22.43 45.93 -11.03
CA LYS A 175 -21.44 44.88 -10.74
C LYS A 175 -22.08 43.88 -9.79
N SER A 176 -21.98 42.61 -10.11
CA SER A 176 -22.40 41.52 -9.23
C SER A 176 -21.25 41.15 -8.30
N VAL A 177 -21.47 41.26 -7.00
CA VAL A 177 -20.52 40.83 -5.96
C VAL A 177 -21.00 39.48 -5.42
N GLN A 178 -20.11 38.51 -5.36
CA GLN A 178 -20.41 37.19 -4.82
C GLN A 178 -20.42 37.26 -3.28
N THR A 179 -21.44 36.68 -2.67
CA THR A 179 -21.63 36.63 -1.19
C THR A 179 -21.63 35.21 -0.63
N THR A 180 -21.65 34.21 -1.52
CA THR A 180 -21.45 32.81 -1.15
C THR A 180 -19.99 32.53 -0.82
N LEU A 181 -19.73 31.33 -0.30
CA LEU A 181 -18.37 30.84 -0.08
C LEU A 181 -17.59 30.87 -1.41
N GLN A 182 -16.55 31.68 -1.46
CA GLN A 182 -15.66 31.89 -2.59
C GLN A 182 -14.25 31.41 -2.21
N THR A 183 -13.53 30.92 -3.21
CA THR A 183 -12.11 30.55 -3.07
C THR A 183 -11.28 31.46 -3.96
N ASP A 184 -10.48 32.31 -3.34
CA ASP A 184 -9.56 33.19 -4.02
C ASP A 184 -8.20 32.51 -4.18
N GLU A 185 -7.69 32.49 -5.41
CA GLU A 185 -6.38 31.93 -5.74
C GLU A 185 -5.34 33.03 -5.95
N VAL A 186 -4.29 32.98 -5.14
CA VAL A 186 -3.11 33.82 -5.26
C VAL A 186 -1.94 32.98 -5.77
N LYS A 187 -1.32 33.39 -6.88
CA LYS A 187 -0.29 32.61 -7.58
C LYS A 187 1.04 33.32 -7.61
N ASN A 188 2.12 32.54 -7.56
CA ASN A 188 3.50 32.99 -7.70
C ASN A 188 3.87 34.12 -6.73
N VAL A 189 3.72 33.87 -5.43
CA VAL A 189 4.11 34.85 -4.40
C VAL A 189 5.61 34.68 -4.12
N PRO A 190 6.46 35.68 -4.44
CA PRO A 190 7.86 35.63 -4.05
C PRO A 190 8.01 35.86 -2.55
N CYS A 191 8.88 35.09 -1.91
CA CYS A 191 9.23 35.21 -0.51
C CYS A 191 10.74 35.14 -0.31
N GLY A 192 11.30 36.10 0.42
CA GLY A 192 12.72 36.09 0.82
C GLY A 192 12.90 35.45 2.18
N THR A 193 13.65 34.36 2.26
CA THR A 193 13.99 33.72 3.55
C THR A 193 15.12 34.47 4.27
N SER A 194 15.25 34.29 5.58
CA SER A 194 16.37 34.87 6.36
C SER A 194 17.75 34.45 5.85
N GLY A 195 17.84 33.29 5.18
CA GLY A 195 19.05 32.78 4.52
C GLY A 195 19.35 33.42 3.16
N GLY A 196 18.59 34.43 2.73
CA GLY A 196 18.81 35.15 1.46
C GLY A 196 18.39 34.36 0.21
N VAL A 197 17.71 33.22 0.37
CA VAL A 197 17.17 32.44 -0.75
C VAL A 197 15.77 32.92 -1.06
N MET A 198 15.52 33.24 -2.34
CA MET A 198 14.19 33.56 -2.86
C MET A 198 13.43 32.27 -3.16
N ILE A 199 12.29 32.09 -2.50
CA ILE A 199 11.35 30.99 -2.72
C ILE A 199 10.04 31.54 -3.31
N TYR A 200 9.28 30.69 -3.99
CA TYR A 200 8.00 31.09 -4.58
C TYR A 200 6.88 30.18 -4.10
N PHE A 201 5.76 30.73 -3.67
CA PHE A 201 4.55 29.96 -3.41
C PHE A 201 3.71 29.90 -4.67
N ASP A 202 3.56 28.70 -5.23
CA ASP A 202 2.87 28.48 -6.51
C ASP A 202 1.38 28.83 -6.40
N ARG A 203 0.75 28.44 -5.29
CA ARG A 203 -0.68 28.66 -5.05
C ARG A 203 -1.00 28.83 -3.57
N ILE A 204 -1.79 29.85 -3.28
CA ILE A 204 -2.43 30.07 -1.98
C ILE A 204 -3.92 30.21 -2.24
N GLU A 205 -4.71 29.39 -1.55
CA GLU A 205 -6.17 29.38 -1.65
C GLU A 205 -6.74 29.98 -0.37
N VAL A 206 -7.50 31.06 -0.49
CA VAL A 206 -8.22 31.67 0.64
C VAL A 206 -9.71 31.46 0.43
N VAL A 207 -10.34 30.78 1.38
CA VAL A 207 -11.78 30.58 1.38
C VAL A 207 -12.41 31.68 2.22
N ASN A 208 -13.18 32.55 1.59
CA ASN A 208 -13.87 33.67 2.21
C ASN A 208 -15.35 33.67 1.88
N PHE A 209 -16.13 34.42 2.65
CA PHE A 209 -17.48 34.81 2.27
C PHE A 209 -17.76 36.22 2.79
N LEU A 210 -18.59 36.94 2.04
CA LEU A 210 -18.97 38.31 2.34
C LEU A 210 -20.42 38.35 2.82
N VAL A 211 -20.66 38.91 4.00
CA VAL A 211 -22.01 39.01 4.54
C VAL A 211 -22.83 40.05 3.75
N PRO A 212 -24.07 39.72 3.31
CA PRO A 212 -24.90 40.58 2.46
C PRO A 212 -25.07 42.04 2.91
N HIS A 213 -25.14 42.30 4.22
CA HIS A 213 -25.37 43.65 4.73
C HIS A 213 -24.14 44.57 4.60
N ALA A 214 -22.93 44.00 4.55
CA ALA A 214 -21.67 44.75 4.49
C ALA A 214 -21.22 45.05 3.04
N VAL A 215 -21.91 44.50 2.03
CA VAL A 215 -21.55 44.63 0.62
C VAL A 215 -21.48 46.10 0.18
N TYR A 216 -22.44 46.92 0.60
CA TYR A 216 -22.47 48.34 0.22
C TYR A 216 -21.23 49.09 0.74
N ASP A 217 -20.88 48.90 2.02
CA ASP A 217 -19.77 49.61 2.66
C ASP A 217 -18.42 49.17 2.11
N ILE A 218 -18.25 47.87 1.85
CA ILE A 218 -17.01 47.33 1.28
C ILE A 218 -16.81 47.83 -0.15
N VAL A 219 -17.85 47.82 -0.98
CA VAL A 219 -17.75 48.35 -2.35
C VAL A 219 -17.52 49.85 -2.37
N LYS A 220 -18.07 50.59 -1.40
CA LYS A 220 -17.85 52.03 -1.26
C LYS A 220 -16.40 52.37 -0.89
N ASN A 221 -15.80 51.62 0.04
CA ASN A 221 -14.47 51.90 0.56
C ASN A 221 -13.35 51.27 -0.28
N TYR A 222 -13.58 50.08 -0.83
CA TYR A 222 -12.56 49.23 -1.49
C TYR A 222 -12.88 48.88 -2.94
N THR A 223 -13.99 49.40 -3.51
CA THR A 223 -14.50 49.07 -4.85
C THR A 223 -14.98 47.62 -4.97
N ALA A 224 -15.46 47.25 -6.16
CA ALA A 224 -15.93 45.88 -6.40
C ALA A 224 -14.79 44.84 -6.45
N ASP A 225 -13.54 45.26 -6.69
CA ASP A 225 -12.37 44.38 -6.75
C ASP A 225 -11.62 44.36 -5.40
N TYR A 226 -12.37 44.27 -4.30
CA TYR A 226 -11.84 44.40 -2.94
C TYR A 226 -10.83 43.29 -2.60
N ASP A 227 -10.94 42.11 -3.21
CA ASP A 227 -10.06 40.94 -2.99
C ASP A 227 -8.59 41.29 -3.21
N LYS A 228 -8.28 42.11 -4.23
CA LYS A 228 -6.89 42.49 -4.52
C LYS A 228 -6.27 43.34 -3.41
N ALA A 229 -7.03 44.29 -2.90
CA ALA A 229 -6.54 45.23 -1.89
C ALA A 229 -6.49 44.60 -0.50
N LEU A 230 -7.55 43.89 -0.12
CA LEU A 230 -7.73 43.37 1.25
C LEU A 230 -7.07 42.00 1.46
N ILE A 231 -7.06 41.14 0.45
CA ILE A 231 -6.59 39.76 0.58
C ILE A 231 -5.23 39.61 -0.11
N PHE A 232 -5.14 39.83 -1.42
CA PHE A 232 -3.92 39.57 -2.20
C PHE A 232 -2.72 40.37 -1.69
N ASN A 233 -2.84 41.69 -1.62
CA ASN A 233 -1.75 42.55 -1.15
C ASN A 233 -1.34 42.21 0.29
N LYS A 234 -2.30 41.82 1.14
CA LYS A 234 -2.03 41.49 2.53
C LYS A 234 -1.30 40.16 2.67
N ILE A 235 -1.68 39.12 1.92
CA ILE A 235 -0.95 37.85 1.87
C ILE A 235 0.49 38.07 1.46
N HIS A 236 0.74 38.88 0.43
CA HIS A 236 2.10 39.21 0.01
C HIS A 236 2.93 39.85 1.13
N HIS A 237 2.34 40.74 1.93
CA HIS A 237 3.02 41.40 3.04
C HIS A 237 3.31 40.43 4.20
N GLU A 238 2.28 39.73 4.68
CA GLU A 238 2.39 38.82 5.83
C GLU A 238 3.33 37.65 5.56
N LEU A 239 3.25 37.06 4.37
CA LEU A 239 4.11 35.95 4.01
C LEU A 239 5.57 36.38 3.92
N ASN A 240 5.86 37.55 3.34
CA ASN A 240 7.20 38.11 3.31
C ASN A 240 7.74 38.40 4.70
N GLN A 241 6.91 38.92 5.60
CA GLN A 241 7.28 39.12 7.00
C GLN A 241 7.61 37.78 7.68
N PHE A 242 6.78 36.76 7.48
CA PHE A 242 7.01 35.42 8.01
C PHE A 242 8.32 34.81 7.50
N CYS A 243 8.56 34.83 6.18
CA CYS A 243 9.79 34.28 5.60
C CYS A 243 11.04 35.06 6.02
N SER A 244 10.94 36.37 6.25
CA SER A 244 12.09 37.19 6.63
C SER A 244 12.69 36.80 7.98
N VAL A 245 11.86 36.27 8.88
CA VAL A 245 12.27 35.84 10.23
C VAL A 245 12.79 34.39 10.23
N HIS A 246 12.31 33.55 9.30
CA HIS A 246 12.56 32.11 9.32
C HIS A 246 13.54 31.65 8.23
N THR A 247 14.26 30.58 8.51
CA THR A 247 15.17 29.97 7.54
C THR A 247 14.40 29.16 6.49
N LEU A 248 15.05 28.84 5.37
CA LEU A 248 14.43 27.99 4.33
C LEU A 248 14.02 26.61 4.87
N GLN A 249 14.84 26.02 5.74
CA GLN A 249 14.57 24.72 6.36
C GLN A 249 13.32 24.75 7.24
N GLU A 250 13.21 25.79 8.06
CA GLU A 250 12.06 26.02 8.95
C GLU A 250 10.77 26.18 8.16
N VAL A 251 10.76 27.06 7.15
CA VAL A 251 9.57 27.33 6.32
C VAL A 251 9.15 26.09 5.50
N TYR A 252 10.11 25.28 5.04
CA TYR A 252 9.82 24.13 4.17
C TYR A 252 9.39 22.87 4.93
N ILE A 253 9.93 22.63 6.13
CA ILE A 253 9.78 21.35 6.84
C ILE A 253 9.12 21.52 8.21
N GLU A 254 9.62 22.44 9.05
CA GLU A 254 9.27 22.44 10.48
C GLU A 254 8.00 23.25 10.78
N LEU A 255 7.82 24.39 10.11
CA LEU A 255 6.80 25.39 10.40
C LEU A 255 5.74 25.51 9.29
N PHE A 256 5.81 24.67 8.26
CA PHE A 256 4.89 24.73 7.12
C PHE A 256 3.41 24.66 7.56
N ASP A 257 3.10 23.75 8.48
CA ASP A 257 1.73 23.54 8.97
C ASP A 257 1.19 24.74 9.77
N GLN A 258 2.07 25.59 10.32
CA GLN A 258 1.69 26.76 11.10
C GLN A 258 1.41 27.99 10.22
N ILE A 259 1.88 28.00 8.96
CA ILE A 259 1.69 29.13 8.05
C ILE A 259 0.21 29.35 7.77
N ASP A 260 -0.55 28.27 7.55
CA ASP A 260 -1.98 28.32 7.23
C ASP A 260 -2.77 29.03 8.35
N GLU A 261 -2.56 28.63 9.61
CA GLU A 261 -3.26 29.21 10.76
C GLU A 261 -2.78 30.63 11.08
N ASN A 262 -1.47 30.89 11.03
CA ASN A 262 -0.94 32.23 11.26
C ASN A 262 -1.47 33.23 10.23
N LEU A 263 -1.50 32.84 8.95
CA LEU A 263 -2.01 33.68 7.87
C LEU A 263 -3.51 33.91 8.02
N LYS A 264 -4.28 32.88 8.37
CA LYS A 264 -5.72 33.02 8.65
C LYS A 264 -5.98 34.00 9.79
N LEU A 265 -5.27 33.87 10.91
CA LEU A 265 -5.43 34.75 12.07
C LEU A 265 -5.06 36.20 11.76
N ALA A 266 -3.91 36.41 11.11
CA ALA A 266 -3.44 37.74 10.72
C ALA A 266 -4.41 38.43 9.75
N LEU A 267 -4.88 37.71 8.73
CA LEU A 267 -5.85 38.26 7.79
C LEU A 267 -7.19 38.57 8.48
N GLN A 268 -7.69 37.68 9.34
CA GLN A 268 -8.96 37.90 10.03
C GLN A 268 -8.90 39.07 11.02
N GLN A 269 -7.79 39.25 11.73
CA GLN A 269 -7.57 40.36 12.64
C GLN A 269 -7.66 41.71 11.90
N ASP A 270 -6.99 41.79 10.75
CA ASP A 270 -6.96 42.98 9.91
C ASP A 270 -8.33 43.29 9.30
N LEU A 271 -9.01 42.27 8.76
CA LEU A 271 -10.34 42.41 8.19
C LEU A 271 -11.39 42.84 9.23
N THR A 272 -11.25 42.41 10.48
CA THR A 272 -12.15 42.82 11.56
C THR A 272 -12.13 44.34 11.79
N SER A 273 -10.98 44.99 11.55
CA SER A 273 -10.83 46.45 11.69
C SER A 273 -11.17 47.22 10.40
N MET A 274 -10.80 46.67 9.25
CA MET A 274 -10.90 47.37 7.95
C MET A 274 -12.24 47.15 7.24
N ALA A 275 -12.74 45.92 7.24
CA ALA A 275 -13.88 45.48 6.45
C ALA A 275 -14.78 44.53 7.27
N PRO A 276 -15.53 45.08 8.25
CA PRO A 276 -16.43 44.26 9.05
C PRO A 276 -17.48 43.62 8.14
N GLY A 277 -17.54 42.29 8.14
CA GLY A 277 -18.44 41.50 7.29
C GLY A 277 -17.75 40.66 6.21
N LEU A 278 -16.44 40.82 5.99
CA LEU A 278 -15.64 39.85 5.24
C LEU A 278 -15.02 38.83 6.21
N VAL A 279 -15.36 37.56 6.05
CA VAL A 279 -14.93 36.49 6.95
C VAL A 279 -14.09 35.47 6.18
N ILE A 280 -12.93 35.13 6.74
CA ILE A 280 -12.06 34.09 6.20
C ILE A 280 -12.37 32.78 6.94
N GLN A 281 -12.81 31.78 6.19
CA GLN A 281 -13.12 30.46 6.71
C GLN A 281 -11.84 29.63 6.90
N ALA A 282 -11.02 29.57 5.86
CA ALA A 282 -9.81 28.77 5.81
C ALA A 282 -8.81 29.34 4.82
N VAL A 283 -7.53 29.12 5.10
CA VAL A 283 -6.42 29.43 4.19
C VAL A 283 -5.65 28.13 3.97
N ARG A 284 -5.27 27.87 2.72
CA ARG A 284 -4.43 26.73 2.36
C ARG A 284 -3.27 27.23 1.52
N VAL A 285 -2.06 27.00 1.99
CA VAL A 285 -0.82 27.31 1.28
C VAL A 285 -0.25 26.03 0.67
N THR A 286 0.17 26.06 -0.60
CA THR A 286 0.94 24.95 -1.18
C THR A 286 2.41 25.07 -0.81
N LYS A 287 3.14 23.95 -0.78
CA LYS A 287 4.60 23.96 -0.53
C LYS A 287 5.34 24.90 -1.49
N PRO A 288 6.31 25.68 -1.01
CA PRO A 288 7.03 26.62 -1.85
C PRO A 288 7.96 25.89 -2.80
N ASN A 289 8.13 26.46 -3.99
CA ASN A 289 9.04 26.01 -5.01
C ASN A 289 10.44 26.58 -4.76
N ILE A 290 11.40 25.68 -4.56
CA ILE A 290 12.82 26.00 -4.32
C ILE A 290 13.62 25.75 -5.60
N PRO A 291 14.58 26.63 -5.97
CA PRO A 291 15.48 26.39 -7.10
C PRO A 291 16.20 25.03 -7.04
N GLU A 292 16.34 24.36 -8.19
CA GLU A 292 16.85 22.99 -8.27
C GLU A 292 18.25 22.79 -7.70
N ALA A 293 19.12 23.81 -7.77
CA ALA A 293 20.48 23.75 -7.24
C ALA A 293 20.49 23.49 -5.73
N ILE A 294 19.58 24.13 -4.99
CA ILE A 294 19.47 24.01 -3.54
C ILE A 294 18.71 22.74 -3.18
N ARG A 295 17.66 22.40 -3.94
CA ARG A 295 16.87 21.18 -3.74
C ARG A 295 17.73 19.91 -3.70
N ARG A 296 18.66 19.78 -4.65
CA ARG A 296 19.60 18.64 -4.69
C ARG A 296 20.48 18.56 -3.44
N ASN A 297 20.92 19.69 -2.90
CA ASN A 297 21.72 19.70 -1.67
C ASN A 297 20.90 19.27 -0.45
N TYR A 298 19.63 19.67 -0.36
CA TYR A 298 18.74 19.22 0.72
C TYR A 298 18.43 17.72 0.64
N GLU A 299 18.15 17.20 -0.55
CA GLU A 299 17.94 15.76 -0.75
C GLU A 299 19.16 14.95 -0.30
N LEU A 300 20.37 15.42 -0.62
CA LEU A 300 21.61 14.80 -0.17
C LEU A 300 21.77 14.89 1.36
N MET A 301 21.60 16.08 1.96
CA MET A 301 21.72 16.26 3.41
C MET A 301 20.69 15.44 4.19
N GLU A 302 19.45 15.35 3.73
CA GLU A 302 18.43 14.52 4.38
C GLU A 302 18.79 13.03 4.29
N SER A 303 19.33 12.59 3.15
CA SER A 303 19.83 11.22 3.00
C SER A 303 20.98 10.93 3.97
N GLU A 304 21.89 11.89 4.18
CA GLU A 304 23.01 11.76 5.11
C GLU A 304 22.57 11.81 6.58
N LYS A 305 21.66 12.72 6.93
CA LYS A 305 21.05 12.81 8.27
C LYS A 305 20.35 11.49 8.63
N THR A 306 19.61 10.92 7.69
CA THR A 306 18.95 9.62 7.87
C THR A 306 19.98 8.50 8.06
N LYS A 307 21.05 8.47 7.26
CA LYS A 307 22.14 7.48 7.43
C LYS A 307 22.82 7.59 8.80
N LEU A 308 23.05 8.82 9.29
CA LEU A 308 23.65 9.05 10.60
C LEU A 308 22.74 8.55 11.73
N LEU A 309 21.43 8.83 11.65
CA LEU A 309 20.46 8.33 12.62
C LEU A 309 20.38 6.79 12.62
N ILE A 310 20.39 6.17 11.44
CA ILE A 310 20.41 4.71 11.30
C ILE A 310 21.71 4.13 11.87
N ALA A 311 22.86 4.73 11.57
CA ALA A 311 24.15 4.29 12.11
C ALA A 311 24.18 4.37 13.64
N ALA A 312 23.65 5.46 14.23
CA ALA A 312 23.54 5.63 15.67
C ALA A 312 22.60 4.61 16.31
N GLN A 313 21.45 4.31 15.69
CA GLN A 313 20.56 3.25 16.17
C GLN A 313 21.19 1.88 16.04
N LYS A 314 21.89 1.60 14.93
CA LYS A 314 22.61 0.34 14.72
C LYS A 314 23.72 0.14 15.75
N GLN A 315 24.46 1.19 16.10
CA GLN A 315 25.44 1.14 17.19
C GLN A 315 24.80 0.73 18.52
N LYS A 316 23.64 1.31 18.87
CA LYS A 316 22.90 0.91 20.08
C LYS A 316 22.41 -0.53 20.03
N VAL A 317 21.97 -1.01 18.87
CA VAL A 317 21.57 -2.42 18.69
C VAL A 317 22.77 -3.34 18.91
N VAL A 318 23.92 -3.05 18.28
CA VAL A 318 25.15 -3.85 18.44
C VAL A 318 25.62 -3.87 19.90
N GLU A 319 25.55 -2.75 20.61
CA GLU A 319 25.88 -2.69 22.04
C GLU A 319 24.95 -3.59 22.87
N LYS A 320 23.64 -3.53 22.62
CA LYS A 320 22.64 -4.37 23.31
C LYS A 320 22.75 -5.84 22.93
N GLU A 321 23.08 -6.15 21.69
CA GLU A 321 23.35 -7.51 21.22
C GLU A 321 24.59 -8.08 21.91
N ALA A 322 25.70 -7.33 21.98
CA ALA A 322 26.90 -7.76 22.70
C ALA A 322 26.65 -7.97 24.21
N GLU A 323 25.85 -7.11 24.85
CA GLU A 323 25.40 -7.34 26.23
C GLU A 323 24.55 -8.62 26.37
N THR A 324 23.68 -8.87 25.39
CA THR A 324 22.80 -10.04 25.36
C THR A 324 23.59 -11.33 25.14
N GLU A 325 24.58 -11.31 24.24
CA GLU A 325 25.49 -12.44 24.00
C GLU A 325 26.32 -12.76 25.23
N ARG A 326 26.84 -11.76 25.94
CA ARG A 326 27.54 -11.96 27.22
C ARG A 326 26.65 -12.65 28.25
N LYS A 327 25.40 -12.18 28.41
CA LYS A 327 24.44 -12.81 29.33
C LYS A 327 24.09 -14.23 28.88
N LYS A 328 23.90 -14.45 27.58
CA LYS A 328 23.60 -15.77 27.02
C LYS A 328 24.74 -16.75 27.28
N ALA A 329 26.00 -16.34 27.09
CA ALA A 329 27.17 -17.17 27.37
C ALA A 329 27.28 -17.54 28.86
N LEU A 330 26.97 -16.60 29.77
CA LEU A 330 26.92 -16.89 31.21
C LEU A 330 25.82 -17.89 31.55
N ILE A 331 24.60 -17.69 31.03
CA ILE A 331 23.47 -18.60 31.23
C ILE A 331 23.79 -19.99 30.66
N GLU A 332 24.46 -20.06 29.51
CA GLU A 332 24.87 -21.33 28.90
C GLU A 332 25.94 -22.05 29.71
N ALA A 333 26.94 -21.34 30.20
CA ALA A 333 27.96 -21.90 31.09
C ALA A 333 27.34 -22.41 32.41
N GLU A 334 26.43 -21.65 33.02
CA GLU A 334 25.71 -22.06 34.23
C GLU A 334 24.82 -23.28 33.99
N LYS A 335 24.12 -23.31 32.84
CA LYS A 335 23.31 -24.46 32.44
C LYS A 335 24.16 -25.72 32.29
N VAL A 336 25.33 -25.63 31.65
CA VAL A 336 26.24 -26.77 31.50
C VAL A 336 26.76 -27.23 32.87
N ALA A 337 27.08 -26.30 33.77
CA ALA A 337 27.49 -26.64 35.13
C ALA A 337 26.39 -27.38 35.92
N GLN A 338 25.14 -26.91 35.86
CA GLN A 338 24.01 -27.59 36.51
C GLN A 338 23.73 -28.97 35.92
N VAL A 339 23.82 -29.12 34.59
CA VAL A 339 23.67 -30.44 33.94
C VAL A 339 24.82 -31.37 34.34
N ALA A 340 26.05 -30.88 34.43
CA ALA A 340 27.18 -31.65 34.90
C ALA A 340 26.98 -32.12 36.35
N GLU A 341 26.47 -31.25 37.23
CA GLU A 341 26.15 -31.62 38.63
C GLU A 341 25.07 -32.70 38.71
N ILE A 342 23.99 -32.59 37.94
CA ILE A 342 22.94 -33.62 37.89
C ILE A 342 23.50 -34.95 37.38
N THR A 343 24.27 -34.93 36.29
CA THR A 343 24.88 -36.16 35.74
C THR A 343 25.89 -36.77 36.69
N PHE A 344 26.62 -35.96 37.45
CA PHE A 344 27.51 -36.43 38.50
C PHE A 344 26.72 -37.06 39.66
N GLY A 345 25.64 -36.43 40.10
CA GLY A 345 24.75 -36.97 41.13
C GLY A 345 24.12 -38.31 40.73
N GLN A 346 23.71 -38.46 39.46
CA GLN A 346 23.24 -39.74 38.92
C GLN A 346 24.31 -40.83 39.01
N LYS A 347 25.56 -40.53 38.61
CA LYS A 347 26.67 -41.48 38.71
C LYS A 347 27.02 -41.87 40.14
N VAL A 348 26.98 -40.92 41.08
CA VAL A 348 27.20 -41.20 42.50
C VAL A 348 26.09 -42.11 43.03
N MET A 349 24.83 -41.81 42.72
CA MET A 349 23.70 -42.65 43.11
C MET A 349 23.82 -44.07 42.53
N GLU A 350 24.19 -44.20 41.26
CA GLU A 350 24.44 -45.51 40.63
C GLU A 350 25.51 -46.30 41.40
N LYS A 351 26.65 -45.68 41.72
CA LYS A 351 27.71 -46.34 42.49
C LYS A 351 27.32 -46.68 43.93
N GLU A 352 26.52 -45.84 44.59
CA GLU A 352 25.95 -46.17 45.90
C GLU A 352 24.98 -47.34 45.82
N THR A 353 24.15 -47.41 44.76
CA THR A 353 23.24 -48.54 44.55
C THR A 353 24.00 -49.83 44.25
N GLU A 354 25.06 -49.79 43.44
CA GLU A 354 25.96 -50.93 43.20
C GLU A 354 26.55 -51.42 44.52
N LYS A 355 27.09 -50.52 45.35
CA LYS A 355 27.65 -50.87 46.66
C LYS A 355 26.61 -51.54 47.57
N ARG A 356 25.38 -51.01 47.62
CA ARG A 356 24.29 -51.61 48.42
C ARG A 356 23.90 -53.00 47.91
N ILE A 357 23.89 -53.20 46.58
CA ILE A 357 23.61 -54.51 46.00
C ILE A 357 24.68 -55.51 46.44
N SER A 358 25.96 -55.14 46.34
CA SER A 358 27.06 -56.00 46.81
C SER A 358 26.97 -56.32 48.30
N GLU A 359 26.67 -55.34 49.16
CA GLU A 359 26.47 -55.58 50.60
C GLU A 359 25.30 -56.56 50.88
N ILE A 360 24.20 -56.44 50.13
CA ILE A 360 23.06 -57.36 50.25
C ILE A 360 23.44 -58.76 49.74
N GLU A 361 24.18 -58.86 48.65
CA GLU A 361 24.65 -60.14 48.10
C GLU A 361 25.60 -60.85 49.06
N ASP A 362 26.55 -60.14 49.67
CA ASP A 362 27.46 -60.66 50.69
C ASP A 362 26.69 -61.15 51.92
N ALA A 363 25.73 -60.35 52.40
CA ALA A 363 24.88 -60.73 53.53
C ALA A 363 24.01 -61.96 53.20
N ALA A 364 23.46 -62.02 51.99
CA ALA A 364 22.67 -63.15 51.52
C ALA A 364 23.53 -64.42 51.37
N PHE A 365 24.77 -64.29 50.90
CA PHE A 365 25.73 -65.40 50.79
C PHE A 365 26.08 -65.95 52.17
N LEU A 366 26.45 -65.08 53.12
CA LEU A 366 26.72 -65.48 54.50
C LEU A 366 25.52 -66.16 55.15
N ALA A 367 24.32 -65.61 54.98
CA ALA A 367 23.09 -66.22 55.50
C ALA A 367 22.84 -67.61 54.88
N ARG A 368 23.10 -67.77 53.58
CA ARG A 368 22.92 -69.04 52.85
C ARG A 368 23.93 -70.09 53.30
N GLU A 369 25.20 -69.75 53.45
CA GLU A 369 26.23 -70.67 53.94
C GLU A 369 25.98 -71.09 55.39
N LYS A 370 25.56 -70.15 56.25
CA LYS A 370 25.16 -70.47 57.61
C LYS A 370 23.97 -71.42 57.66
N ALA A 371 22.93 -71.17 56.87
CA ALA A 371 21.76 -72.05 56.80
C ALA A 371 22.11 -73.46 56.29
N LYS A 372 23.05 -73.60 55.35
CA LYS A 372 23.56 -74.91 54.91
C LYS A 372 24.32 -75.61 56.04
N ALA A 373 25.25 -74.93 56.69
CA ALA A 373 26.03 -75.49 57.80
C ALA A 373 25.13 -75.94 58.96
N ASP A 374 24.12 -75.13 59.32
CA ASP A 374 23.12 -75.45 60.34
C ASP A 374 22.28 -76.67 59.94
N ALA A 375 21.87 -76.77 58.66
CA ALA A 375 21.15 -77.93 58.14
C ALA A 375 22.01 -79.20 58.16
N GLU A 376 23.27 -79.13 57.75
CA GLU A 376 24.22 -80.24 57.82
C GLU A 376 24.45 -80.69 59.27
N CYS A 377 24.65 -79.76 60.19
CA CYS A 377 24.79 -80.06 61.62
C CYS A 377 23.54 -80.78 62.17
N TYR A 378 22.34 -80.27 61.85
CA TYR A 378 21.09 -80.87 62.29
C TYR A 378 20.89 -82.29 61.72
N THR A 379 21.19 -82.50 60.43
CA THR A 379 21.11 -83.84 59.83
C THR A 379 22.11 -84.81 60.47
N ALA A 380 23.36 -84.38 60.69
CA ALA A 380 24.38 -85.20 61.35
C ALA A 380 23.98 -85.57 62.78
N MET A 381 23.44 -84.62 63.56
CA MET A 381 22.91 -84.88 64.90
C MET A 381 21.78 -85.92 64.88
N LYS A 382 20.82 -85.78 63.96
CA LYS A 382 19.70 -86.74 63.82
C LYS A 382 20.17 -88.13 63.40
N ILE A 383 21.16 -88.21 62.51
CA ILE A 383 21.79 -89.48 62.13
C ILE A 383 22.51 -90.11 63.33
N ALA A 384 23.24 -89.32 64.12
CA ALA A 384 23.92 -89.81 65.32
C ALA A 384 22.94 -90.32 66.38
N GLU A 385 21.83 -89.61 66.62
CA GLU A 385 20.73 -90.06 67.48
C GLU A 385 20.09 -91.37 66.97
N ALA A 386 19.80 -91.45 65.66
CA ALA A 386 19.27 -92.66 65.05
C ALA A 386 20.23 -93.85 65.15
N ASN A 387 21.53 -93.61 65.01
CA ASN A 387 22.56 -94.65 65.14
C ASN A 387 22.68 -95.17 66.57
N LYS A 388 22.47 -94.33 67.60
CA LYS A 388 22.37 -94.79 69.00
C LYS A 388 21.20 -95.75 69.22
N LEU A 389 20.05 -95.50 68.58
CA LEU A 389 18.89 -96.41 68.68
C LEU A 389 19.08 -97.72 67.90
N LYS A 390 19.83 -97.68 66.78
CA LYS A 390 20.17 -98.87 65.98
C LYS A 390 21.20 -99.79 66.65
N LEU A 391 21.81 -99.38 67.76
CA LEU A 391 22.83 -100.13 68.50
C LEU A 391 22.22 -101.22 69.40
N THR A 392 21.27 -102.00 68.87
CA THR A 392 20.75 -103.21 69.52
C THR A 392 21.57 -104.44 69.09
N PRO A 393 21.79 -105.42 69.97
CA PRO A 393 22.57 -106.62 69.64
C PRO A 393 21.96 -107.40 68.48
N GLU A 394 20.63 -107.40 68.38
CA GLU A 394 19.85 -108.04 67.31
C GLU A 394 20.08 -107.38 65.94
N TYR A 395 20.09 -106.04 65.89
CA TYR A 395 20.32 -105.31 64.64
C TYR A 395 21.77 -105.43 64.16
N LEU A 396 22.75 -105.42 65.08
CA LEU A 396 24.15 -105.67 64.75
C LEU A 396 24.37 -107.09 64.20
N GLN A 397 23.68 -108.09 64.76
CA GLN A 397 23.68 -109.44 64.20
C GLN A 397 23.07 -109.48 62.80
N LEU A 398 21.90 -108.87 62.61
CA LEU A 398 21.28 -108.78 61.28
C LEU A 398 22.18 -108.09 60.27
N MET A 399 22.80 -106.97 60.64
CA MET A 399 23.74 -106.24 59.80
C MET A 399 25.02 -107.06 59.53
N LYS A 400 25.54 -107.79 60.51
CA LYS A 400 26.66 -108.73 60.34
C LYS A 400 26.29 -109.83 59.35
N TYR A 401 25.14 -110.48 59.50
CA TYR A 401 24.67 -111.50 58.55
C TYR A 401 24.42 -110.92 57.16
N LYS A 402 23.86 -109.70 57.06
CA LYS A 402 23.66 -109.01 55.78
C LYS A 402 24.99 -108.68 55.11
N ALA A 403 25.99 -108.20 55.86
CA ALA A 403 27.33 -107.93 55.35
C ALA A 403 28.05 -109.22 54.92
N ILE A 404 27.91 -110.30 55.69
CA ILE A 404 28.42 -111.64 55.32
C ILE A 404 27.74 -112.11 54.03
N ALA A 405 26.41 -112.01 53.93
CA ALA A 405 25.66 -112.41 52.74
C ALA A 405 26.04 -111.59 51.50
N SER A 406 26.30 -110.29 51.64
CA SER A 406 26.77 -109.46 50.53
C SER A 406 28.23 -109.72 50.14
N ASN A 407 29.08 -110.18 51.07
CA ASN A 407 30.49 -110.45 50.82
C ASN A 407 30.82 -111.92 50.51
N SER A 408 29.90 -112.86 50.72
CA SER A 408 30.14 -114.28 50.41
C SER A 408 30.09 -114.52 48.89
N LYS A 409 31.25 -114.43 48.23
CA LYS A 409 31.47 -114.97 46.88
C LYS A 409 31.76 -116.48 47.00
N ILE A 410 30.91 -117.32 46.42
CA ILE A 410 31.07 -118.78 46.39
C ILE A 410 31.95 -119.15 45.19
N TYR A 411 33.07 -119.86 45.41
CA TYR A 411 33.96 -120.38 44.36
C TYR A 411 33.80 -121.91 44.26
N PHE A 412 33.58 -122.48 43.06
CA PHE A 412 33.49 -123.93 42.82
C PHE A 412 34.63 -124.40 41.89
N GLY A 413 35.42 -125.42 42.29
CA GLY A 413 36.50 -126.00 41.49
C GLY A 413 37.24 -127.14 42.21
N LYS A 414 37.82 -128.10 41.45
CA LYS A 414 38.33 -129.40 41.95
C LYS A 414 39.67 -129.39 42.69
N ASP A 415 40.36 -128.26 42.78
CA ASP A 415 41.55 -128.07 43.62
C ASP A 415 41.47 -126.71 44.31
N ILE A 416 41.09 -126.72 45.59
CA ILE A 416 40.98 -125.52 46.44
C ILE A 416 42.31 -125.36 47.19
N PRO A 417 43.05 -124.25 47.03
CA PRO A 417 44.28 -124.00 47.78
C PRO A 417 44.00 -123.82 49.28
N ASN A 418 44.79 -124.48 50.14
CA ASN A 418 44.79 -124.38 51.61
C ASN A 418 45.26 -123.00 52.11
N MET A 419 44.54 -121.92 51.77
CA MET A 419 44.82 -120.56 52.26
C MET A 419 43.71 -120.03 53.19
N PHE A 420 42.81 -120.91 53.65
CA PHE A 420 41.60 -120.52 54.40
C PHE A 420 41.26 -121.38 55.62
N MET A 421 42.18 -122.18 56.16
CA MET A 421 42.00 -122.82 57.46
C MET A 421 43.20 -122.53 58.39
N ASP A 422 42.89 -121.80 59.47
CA ASP A 422 43.62 -121.65 60.74
C ASP A 422 44.95 -120.85 60.77
N SER A 423 45.20 -119.95 61.70
CA SER A 423 44.43 -119.43 62.85
C SER A 423 45.18 -118.23 63.46
N ALA A 424 44.45 -117.39 64.19
CA ALA A 424 44.89 -116.61 65.35
C ALA A 424 46.31 -115.98 65.36
N GLY A 425 46.33 -114.64 65.33
CA GLY A 425 47.41 -113.86 65.96
C GLY A 425 48.14 -112.88 65.03
N GLY A 426 47.94 -111.59 65.29
CA GLY A 426 48.89 -110.53 64.94
C GLY A 426 48.85 -110.02 63.50
N VAL A 427 47.98 -109.04 63.22
CA VAL A 427 48.17 -108.10 62.10
C VAL A 427 48.22 -106.70 62.68
N GLY A 428 49.43 -106.29 63.05
CA GLY A 428 49.81 -104.90 63.18
C GLY A 428 50.67 -104.53 61.97
N LYS A 429 50.36 -103.38 61.36
CA LYS A 429 51.13 -102.68 60.32
C LYS A 429 51.25 -103.36 58.94
N GLN A 430 50.28 -103.06 58.09
CA GLN A 430 50.49 -102.81 56.66
C GLN A 430 49.31 -101.98 56.12
N PHE A 431 49.36 -100.65 56.26
CA PHE A 431 48.77 -99.70 55.31
C PHE A 431 49.36 -98.29 55.55
N GLU A 432 50.62 -98.12 55.18
CA GLU A 432 51.28 -96.82 55.10
C GLU A 432 52.05 -96.84 53.79
N GLY A 433 51.55 -96.13 52.78
CA GLY A 433 52.07 -96.20 51.41
C GLY A 433 51.01 -96.00 50.32
N LEU A 434 50.04 -95.10 50.53
CA LEU A 434 49.22 -94.55 49.43
C LEU A 434 48.82 -93.10 49.76
N ALA A 435 49.80 -92.32 50.20
CA ALA A 435 49.71 -90.89 50.41
C ALA A 435 50.98 -90.25 49.85
N ASP A 436 51.25 -90.48 48.56
CA ASP A 436 52.29 -89.78 47.81
C ASP A 436 51.94 -89.80 46.32
N LYS A 437 51.05 -88.87 45.95
CA LYS A 437 50.84 -88.27 44.62
C LYS A 437 49.51 -87.53 44.64
N LEU A 438 49.52 -86.30 45.15
CA LEU A 438 48.67 -85.18 44.70
C LEU A 438 49.12 -83.89 45.40
N SER A 439 50.39 -83.53 45.22
CA SER A 439 50.88 -82.16 45.41
C SER A 439 52.23 -81.99 44.70
N PHE A 440 52.24 -81.47 43.47
CA PHE A 440 53.20 -80.43 43.02
C PHE A 440 52.88 -80.01 41.59
N GLY A 441 52.82 -78.70 41.38
CA GLY A 441 52.55 -78.05 40.10
C GLY A 441 52.12 -76.59 40.28
N LEU A 442 52.87 -75.85 41.11
CA LEU A 442 52.94 -74.39 41.03
C LEU A 442 54.16 -74.07 40.15
N GLU A 443 53.94 -73.37 39.05
CA GLU A 443 54.91 -72.44 38.48
C GLU A 443 54.19 -71.11 38.27
N ASP A 444 54.78 -70.09 38.88
CA ASP A 444 54.48 -68.67 38.81
C ASP A 444 54.70 -68.10 37.39
N GLU A 445 53.99 -67.02 37.05
CA GLU A 445 54.53 -65.85 36.34
C GLU A 445 53.64 -64.62 36.72
N PRO A 446 54.19 -63.39 36.69
CA PRO A 446 54.04 -62.46 37.81
C PRO A 446 52.99 -61.37 37.62
N MET A 447 52.65 -60.80 38.78
CA MET A 447 51.94 -59.55 38.99
C MET A 447 52.92 -58.38 38.76
N GLU A 448 52.69 -57.57 37.71
CA GLU A 448 53.15 -56.18 37.73
C GLU A 448 52.19 -55.37 38.62
N ALA A 449 52.76 -54.80 39.66
CA ALA A 449 52.19 -53.67 40.37
C ALA A 449 52.66 -52.39 39.68
N ASP A 450 51.72 -51.56 39.24
CA ASP A 450 51.92 -50.13 39.23
C ASP A 450 50.95 -49.50 40.23
N SER A 451 51.57 -48.93 41.26
CA SER A 451 51.05 -48.00 42.25
C SER A 451 50.59 -46.69 41.60
N GLU A 452 49.59 -46.05 42.24
CA GLU A 452 49.46 -44.60 42.51
C GLU A 452 50.10 -43.65 41.46
N ASN A 453 49.36 -42.80 40.74
CA ASN A 453 48.42 -41.79 41.25
C ASN A 453 47.66 -41.14 40.07
#